data_AF-A0AAE8ENG3-F1
#
_entry.id   AF-A0AAE8ENG3-F1
#
_cell.length_a   1.000
_cell.length_b   1.000
_cell.length_c   1.000
_cell.angle_alpha   90.00
_cell.angle_beta   90.00
_cell.angle_gamma   90.00
#
_symmetry.space_group_name_H-M   'P 1'
#
loop_
_entity.id
_entity.type
_entity.pdbx_description
1 polymer ?
#
loop_
_entity_poly.entity_id
_entity_poly.type
_entity_poly.pdbx_seq_one_letter_code
_entity_poly.pdbx_strand_id
1 'polypeptide(L)'
;MLRFFDPTVISQVSNHMDDWQRSRLFGAVNMWYFLDGDGTLVYETGFYQGEEQMDFSLSINANCWEKIKRAGILTRILHDYRIHSRLEKRVSESTARKWLNAAMDYLHSTAIWSQSDVYLALGMAILTKHPNIYYHNAFSSCITAAEKTVNKNYQPLLKLLENTDWNTIIDECQKINYNPLLPSEPCL
;
A
#
# COMPACT_ATOMS: atom_id res chain seq x y z
N MET A 1 14.52 -16.68 8.88
CA MET A 1 15.52 -15.60 8.73
C MET A 1 14.82 -14.44 8.03
N LEU A 2 14.34 -13.44 8.78
CA LEU A 2 13.55 -12.34 8.22
C LEU A 2 14.44 -11.38 7.45
N ARG A 3 14.06 -11.12 6.20
CA ARG A 3 14.75 -10.31 5.19
C ARG A 3 14.56 -8.81 5.43
N PHE A 4 14.86 -8.29 6.62
CA PHE A 4 14.75 -6.85 6.90
C PHE A 4 15.93 -6.02 6.35
N PHE A 5 16.60 -6.47 5.29
CA PHE A 5 17.69 -5.70 4.67
C PHE A 5 17.20 -4.77 3.56
N ASP A 6 15.92 -4.84 3.19
CA ASP A 6 15.33 -3.90 2.23
C ASP A 6 14.73 -2.70 2.99
N PRO A 7 15.31 -1.50 2.85
CA PRO A 7 14.80 -0.31 3.53
C PRO A 7 13.37 0.05 3.12
N THR A 8 12.96 -0.34 1.90
CA THR A 8 11.60 -0.14 1.41
C THR A 8 10.61 -0.95 2.26
N VAL A 9 10.95 -2.19 2.60
CA VAL A 9 10.11 -3.06 3.44
C VAL A 9 10.10 -2.56 4.88
N ILE A 10 11.26 -2.17 5.42
CA ILE A 10 11.36 -1.58 6.76
C ILE A 10 10.46 -0.35 6.91
N SER A 11 10.47 0.56 5.93
CA SER A 11 9.63 1.77 6.00
C SER A 11 8.14 1.44 6.06
N GLN A 12 7.68 0.41 5.35
CA GLN A 12 6.28 0.03 5.38
C GLN A 12 5.90 -0.70 6.66
N VAL A 13 6.76 -1.60 7.12
CA VAL A 13 6.48 -2.43 8.29
C VAL A 13 6.52 -1.61 9.58
N SER A 14 7.48 -0.69 9.72
CA SER A 14 7.64 0.16 10.90
C SER A 14 6.43 1.05 11.18
N ASN A 15 5.74 1.54 10.15
CA ASN A 15 4.52 2.34 10.27
C ASN A 15 3.33 1.59 10.90
N HIS A 16 3.43 0.27 11.05
CA HIS A 16 2.39 -0.57 11.65
C HIS A 16 2.81 -1.17 12.99
N MET A 17 3.99 -0.79 13.49
CA MET A 17 4.56 -1.28 14.73
C MET A 17 4.50 -0.20 15.81
N ASP A 18 4.17 -0.62 17.03
CA ASP A 18 4.28 0.26 18.19
C ASP A 18 5.76 0.52 18.56
N ASP A 19 5.95 1.41 19.53
CA ASP A 19 7.26 1.81 20.03
C ASP A 19 8.07 0.60 20.57
N TRP A 20 7.43 -0.32 21.29
CA TRP A 20 8.09 -1.50 21.84
C TRP A 20 8.49 -2.49 20.73
N GLN A 21 7.64 -2.71 19.73
CA GLN A 21 7.91 -3.55 18.58
C GLN A 21 9.04 -2.98 17.71
N ARG A 22 9.05 -1.65 17.50
CA ARG A 22 10.15 -0.95 16.80
C ARG A 22 11.45 -1.03 17.60
N SER A 23 11.39 -0.88 18.93
CA SER A 23 12.53 -1.12 19.83
C SER A 23 13.14 -2.49 19.63
N ARG A 24 12.28 -3.52 19.55
CA ARG A 24 12.68 -4.91 19.44
C ARG A 24 13.23 -5.23 18.06
N LEU A 25 12.64 -4.65 17.01
CA LEU A 25 13.05 -4.88 15.61
C LEU A 25 14.37 -4.17 15.26
N PHE A 26 14.52 -2.92 15.68
CA PHE A 26 15.68 -2.08 15.34
C PHE A 26 16.80 -2.14 16.39
N GLY A 27 16.54 -2.73 17.56
CA GLY A 27 17.51 -2.89 18.63
C GLY A 27 18.06 -1.56 19.12
N ALA A 28 19.39 -1.49 19.31
CA ALA A 28 20.09 -0.28 19.76
C ALA A 28 20.24 0.82 18.69
N VAL A 29 19.71 0.61 17.48
CA VAL A 29 19.80 1.61 16.40
C VAL A 29 18.70 2.64 16.59
N ASN A 30 19.06 3.84 17.03
CA ASN A 30 18.10 4.93 17.27
C ASN A 30 17.52 5.53 15.98
N MET A 31 18.29 5.50 14.87
CA MET A 31 17.91 6.09 13.60
C MET A 31 18.40 5.23 12.44
N TRP A 32 17.51 4.88 11.52
CA TRP A 32 17.83 4.24 10.25
C TRP A 32 17.68 5.25 9.14
N TYR A 33 18.71 5.39 8.29
CA TYR A 33 18.68 6.27 7.13
C TYR A 33 18.78 5.44 5.85
N PHE A 34 17.96 5.75 4.85
CA PHE A 34 18.01 5.09 3.56
C PHE A 34 17.46 5.99 2.46
N LEU A 35 17.76 5.66 1.22
CA LEU A 35 17.13 6.30 0.07
C LEU A 35 15.84 5.56 -0.26
N ASP A 36 14.75 6.29 -0.49
CA ASP A 36 13.57 5.72 -1.13
C ASP A 36 13.83 5.43 -2.61
N GLY A 37 12.84 4.85 -3.32
CA GLY A 37 12.98 4.56 -4.74
C GLY A 37 12.93 5.80 -5.65
N ASP A 38 12.80 7.01 -5.10
CA ASP A 38 13.04 8.29 -5.77
C ASP A 38 14.46 8.82 -5.54
N GLY A 39 15.26 8.15 -4.70
CA GLY A 39 16.57 8.62 -4.28
C GLY A 39 16.52 9.71 -3.22
N THR A 40 15.36 9.90 -2.57
CA THR A 40 15.20 10.86 -1.47
C THR A 40 15.64 10.22 -0.17
N LEU A 41 16.41 10.94 0.64
CA LEU A 41 16.80 10.49 1.98
C LEU A 41 15.57 10.44 2.90
N VAL A 42 15.27 9.25 3.40
CA VAL A 42 14.23 8.97 4.39
C VAL A 42 14.89 8.41 5.63
N TYR A 43 14.24 8.61 6.78
CA TYR A 43 14.69 8.02 8.03
C TYR A 43 13.54 7.37 8.80
N GLU A 44 13.87 6.34 9.58
CA GLU A 44 12.98 5.70 10.53
C GLU A 44 13.61 5.75 11.92
N THR A 45 12.83 6.09 12.93
CA THR A 45 13.28 6.13 14.32
C THR A 45 13.18 4.75 14.93
N GLY A 46 14.29 4.22 15.42
CA GLY A 46 14.27 3.11 16.36
C GLY A 46 13.96 3.64 17.76
N PHE A 47 13.27 2.83 18.55
CA PHE A 47 12.79 3.25 19.86
C PHE A 47 13.51 2.47 20.96
N TYR A 48 14.77 2.78 21.29
CA TYR A 48 15.49 2.04 22.33
C TYR A 48 15.42 2.75 23.69
N GLN A 49 14.87 2.07 24.70
CA GLN A 49 14.73 2.61 26.07
C GLN A 49 15.70 1.97 27.10
N GLY A 50 16.60 1.07 26.67
CA GLY A 50 17.58 0.46 27.60
C GLY A 50 17.06 -0.70 28.45
N GLU A 51 15.81 -1.15 28.23
CA GLU A 51 15.23 -2.27 28.98
C GLU A 51 15.64 -3.64 28.42
N GLU A 52 15.65 -4.65 29.30
CA GLU A 52 15.97 -6.03 28.98
C GLU A 52 14.84 -6.66 28.15
N GLN A 53 15.11 -6.92 26.87
CA GLN A 53 14.11 -7.44 25.95
C GLN A 53 14.01 -8.97 26.11
N MET A 54 13.12 -9.44 27.00
CA MET A 54 13.08 -10.85 27.43
C MET A 54 12.28 -11.83 26.56
N ASP A 55 11.58 -11.36 25.51
CA ASP A 55 10.71 -12.24 24.71
C ASP A 55 11.24 -12.43 23.28
N PHE A 56 11.41 -13.67 22.81
CA PHE A 56 11.83 -13.99 21.43
C PHE A 56 10.72 -13.73 20.37
N SER A 57 9.71 -12.94 20.70
CA SER A 57 8.55 -12.64 19.86
C SER A 57 8.35 -11.12 19.74
N LEU A 58 7.79 -10.69 18.62
CA LEU A 58 7.34 -9.30 18.40
C LEU A 58 5.88 -9.08 18.81
N SER A 59 5.20 -10.11 19.34
CA SER A 59 3.79 -10.04 19.79
C SER A 59 2.86 -9.36 18.79
N ILE A 60 3.09 -9.59 17.50
CA ILE A 60 2.36 -8.94 16.41
C ILE A 60 0.92 -9.45 16.43
N ASN A 61 -0.04 -8.54 16.62
CA ASN A 61 -1.46 -8.90 16.58
C ASN A 61 -1.94 -9.17 15.14
N ALA A 62 -3.12 -9.79 14.99
CA ALA A 62 -3.64 -10.16 13.68
C ALA A 62 -3.84 -8.95 12.74
N ASN A 63 -4.24 -7.80 13.27
CA ASN A 63 -4.45 -6.58 12.49
C ASN A 63 -3.13 -6.02 11.93
N CYS A 64 -2.09 -5.91 12.77
CA CYS A 64 -0.73 -5.58 12.34
C CYS A 64 -0.24 -6.55 11.28
N TRP A 65 -0.49 -7.85 11.45
CA TRP A 65 -0.06 -8.85 10.48
C TRP A 65 -0.72 -8.68 9.11
N GLU A 66 -2.02 -8.34 9.07
CA GLU A 66 -2.70 -8.02 7.82
C GLU A 66 -2.12 -6.76 7.15
N LYS A 67 -1.80 -5.71 7.91
CA LYS A 67 -1.11 -4.53 7.36
C LYS A 67 0.30 -4.86 6.85
N ILE A 68 1.05 -5.73 7.55
CA ILE A 68 2.36 -6.21 7.10
C ILE A 68 2.25 -7.02 5.79
N LYS A 69 1.22 -7.84 5.61
CA LYS A 69 0.98 -8.53 4.33
C LYS A 69 0.77 -7.54 3.18
N ARG A 70 0.08 -6.42 3.44
CA ARG A 70 -0.11 -5.34 2.45
C ARG A 70 1.19 -4.65 2.06
N ALA A 71 2.17 -4.55 2.96
CA ALA A 71 3.49 -3.97 2.66
C ALA A 71 4.17 -4.66 1.47
N GLY A 72 4.04 -5.99 1.36
CA GLY A 72 4.56 -6.75 0.22
C GLY A 72 3.88 -6.38 -1.11
N ILE A 73 2.56 -6.20 -1.07
CA ILE A 73 1.74 -5.80 -2.22
C ILE A 73 2.11 -4.38 -2.67
N LEU A 74 2.18 -3.43 -1.73
CA LEU A 74 2.61 -2.05 -1.97
C LEU A 74 3.98 -2.01 -2.64
N THR A 75 4.95 -2.73 -2.08
CA THR A 75 6.32 -2.76 -2.58
C THR A 75 6.36 -3.26 -4.03
N ARG A 76 5.53 -4.27 -4.35
CA ARG A 76 5.45 -4.81 -5.71
C ARG A 76 4.83 -3.82 -6.70
N ILE A 77 3.73 -3.16 -6.34
CA ILE A 77 3.10 -2.12 -7.18
C ILE A 77 4.10 -0.98 -7.43
N LEU A 78 4.77 -0.49 -6.39
CA LEU A 78 5.75 0.61 -6.51
C LEU A 78 6.99 0.21 -7.32
N HIS A 79 7.41 -1.05 -7.23
CA HIS A 79 8.46 -1.58 -8.09
C HIS A 79 8.06 -1.55 -9.57
N ASP A 80 6.89 -2.10 -9.91
CA ASP A 80 6.39 -2.11 -11.28
C ASP A 80 6.16 -0.69 -11.79
N TYR A 81 5.64 0.20 -10.94
CA TYR A 81 5.46 1.62 -11.27
C TYR A 81 6.77 2.31 -11.66
N ARG A 82 7.85 2.06 -10.91
CA ARG A 82 9.19 2.62 -11.21
C ARG A 82 9.74 2.12 -12.54
N ILE A 83 9.53 0.85 -12.86
CA ILE A 83 9.99 0.26 -14.13
C ILE A 83 9.23 0.88 -15.29
N HIS A 84 7.90 0.95 -15.21
CA HIS A 84 7.06 1.45 -16.30
C HIS A 84 7.19 2.97 -16.52
N SER A 85 7.38 3.75 -15.44
CA SER A 85 7.38 5.22 -15.51
C SER A 85 8.77 5.84 -15.63
N ARG A 86 9.79 5.06 -15.99
CA ARG A 86 11.21 5.48 -15.97
C ARG A 86 11.49 6.72 -16.82
N LEU A 87 10.73 6.92 -17.90
CA LEU A 87 10.89 8.03 -18.84
C LEU A 87 9.76 9.06 -18.76
N GLU A 88 8.81 8.88 -17.84
CA GLU A 88 7.61 9.69 -17.74
C GLU A 88 7.61 10.54 -16.46
N LYS A 89 6.83 11.63 -16.48
CA LYS A 89 6.60 12.43 -15.27
C LYS A 89 5.78 11.60 -14.29
N ARG A 90 6.38 11.24 -13.16
CA ARG A 90 5.77 10.45 -12.10
C ARG A 90 5.46 11.27 -10.86
N VAL A 91 4.51 10.80 -10.07
CA VAL A 91 4.33 11.32 -8.71
C VAL A 91 5.43 10.79 -7.80
N SER A 92 5.72 11.52 -6.72
CA SER A 92 6.71 11.06 -5.74
C SER A 92 6.27 9.74 -5.10
N GLU A 93 7.21 8.90 -4.68
CA GLU A 93 6.92 7.62 -4.05
C GLU A 93 6.18 7.80 -2.72
N SER A 94 6.45 8.89 -2.00
CA SER A 94 5.67 9.29 -0.81
C SER A 94 4.20 9.53 -1.15
N THR A 95 3.92 10.28 -2.22
CA THR A 95 2.54 10.51 -2.70
C THR A 95 1.90 9.23 -3.19
N ALA A 96 2.62 8.43 -3.98
CA ALA A 96 2.15 7.14 -4.49
C ALA A 96 1.74 6.20 -3.35
N ARG A 97 2.57 6.12 -2.30
CA ARG A 97 2.27 5.36 -1.08
C ARG A 97 0.98 5.82 -0.41
N LYS A 98 0.79 7.13 -0.25
CA LYS A 98 -0.42 7.68 0.36
C LYS A 98 -1.68 7.27 -0.42
N TRP A 99 -1.65 7.38 -1.75
CA TRP A 99 -2.78 6.99 -2.60
C TRP A 99 -3.08 5.49 -2.52
N LEU A 100 -2.06 4.64 -2.59
CA LEU A 100 -2.24 3.19 -2.49
C LEU A 100 -2.74 2.77 -1.10
N ASN A 101 -2.22 3.35 -0.02
CA ASN A 101 -2.69 3.07 1.34
C ASN A 101 -4.15 3.46 1.51
N ALA A 102 -4.57 4.64 1.03
CA ALA A 102 -5.96 5.07 1.06
C ALA A 102 -6.88 4.09 0.31
N ALA A 103 -6.44 3.58 -0.85
CA ALA A 103 -7.19 2.57 -1.60
C ALA A 103 -7.26 1.23 -0.84
N MET A 104 -6.15 0.80 -0.24
CA MET A 104 -6.10 -0.44 0.54
C MET A 104 -6.99 -0.39 1.78
N ASP A 105 -7.05 0.76 2.45
CA ASP A 105 -7.91 0.97 3.59
C ASP A 105 -9.37 1.04 3.18
N TYR A 106 -9.70 1.70 2.07
CA TYR A 106 -11.08 1.71 1.55
C TYR A 106 -11.55 0.30 1.15
N LEU A 107 -10.69 -0.48 0.49
CA LEU A 107 -11.01 -1.82 -0.01
C LEU A 107 -10.64 -2.95 0.96
N HIS A 108 -10.42 -2.64 2.25
CA HIS A 108 -9.92 -3.61 3.24
C HIS A 108 -10.82 -4.84 3.43
N SER A 109 -12.13 -4.69 3.22
CA SER A 109 -13.13 -5.75 3.37
C SER A 109 -13.27 -6.64 2.13
N THR A 110 -12.54 -6.33 1.07
CA THR A 110 -12.59 -7.06 -0.22
C THR A 110 -11.39 -7.99 -0.37
N ALA A 111 -11.54 -9.05 -1.14
CA ALA A 111 -10.47 -9.99 -1.45
C ALA A 111 -9.53 -9.49 -2.58
N ILE A 112 -9.68 -8.24 -3.04
CA ILE A 112 -8.96 -7.72 -4.21
C ILE A 112 -7.45 -7.77 -4.05
N TRP A 113 -6.95 -7.46 -2.84
CA TRP A 113 -5.54 -7.42 -2.52
C TRP A 113 -4.90 -8.82 -2.48
N SER A 114 -5.72 -9.88 -2.44
CA SER A 114 -5.26 -11.26 -2.51
C SER A 114 -5.11 -11.80 -3.94
N GLN A 115 -5.58 -11.06 -4.96
CA GLN A 115 -5.56 -11.46 -6.37
C GLN A 115 -4.45 -10.72 -7.12
N SER A 116 -3.39 -11.43 -7.51
CA SER A 116 -2.14 -10.80 -7.98
C SER A 116 -2.24 -10.04 -9.29
N ASP A 117 -3.00 -10.60 -10.23
CA ASP A 117 -3.36 -9.98 -11.49
C ASP A 117 -4.17 -8.70 -11.27
N VAL A 118 -5.12 -8.72 -10.34
CA VAL A 118 -6.06 -7.62 -10.09
C VAL A 118 -5.40 -6.46 -9.34
N TYR A 119 -4.70 -6.72 -8.23
CA TYR A 119 -4.13 -5.63 -7.44
C TYR A 119 -3.03 -4.87 -8.20
N LEU A 120 -2.27 -5.55 -9.06
CA LEU A 120 -1.24 -4.91 -9.87
C LEU A 120 -1.88 -3.96 -10.88
N ALA A 121 -2.86 -4.45 -11.64
CA ALA A 121 -3.57 -3.63 -12.63
C ALA A 121 -4.27 -2.43 -11.97
N LEU A 122 -4.97 -2.64 -10.84
CA LEU A 122 -5.64 -1.57 -10.12
C LEU A 122 -4.63 -0.57 -9.52
N GLY A 123 -3.57 -1.06 -8.88
CA GLY A 123 -2.52 -0.23 -8.29
C GLY A 123 -1.84 0.65 -9.33
N MET A 124 -1.50 0.08 -10.49
CA MET A 124 -0.95 0.84 -11.61
C MET A 124 -1.91 1.89 -12.13
N ALA A 125 -3.19 1.58 -12.25
CA ALA A 125 -4.20 2.54 -12.68
C ALA A 125 -4.41 3.70 -11.67
N ILE A 126 -4.35 3.42 -10.37
CA ILE A 126 -4.37 4.45 -9.30
C ILE A 126 -3.21 5.44 -9.48
N LEU A 127 -2.01 4.93 -9.79
CA LEU A 127 -0.80 5.75 -9.89
C LEU A 127 -0.64 6.47 -11.22
N THR A 128 -1.19 5.92 -12.31
CA THR A 128 -0.97 6.44 -13.68
C THR A 128 -2.18 7.15 -14.27
N LYS A 129 -3.40 6.86 -13.80
CA LYS A 129 -4.65 7.39 -14.37
C LYS A 129 -5.30 8.37 -13.41
N HIS A 130 -5.76 7.90 -12.26
CA HIS A 130 -6.36 8.78 -11.24
C HIS A 130 -6.32 8.11 -9.85
N PRO A 131 -5.99 8.83 -8.76
CA PRO A 131 -5.84 8.24 -7.44
C PRO A 131 -7.12 7.62 -6.89
N ASN A 132 -8.28 8.15 -7.28
CA ASN A 132 -9.59 7.80 -6.73
C ASN A 132 -10.43 6.89 -7.66
N ILE A 133 -9.83 6.20 -8.65
CA ILE A 133 -10.60 5.37 -9.61
C ILE A 133 -11.48 4.30 -8.96
N TYR A 134 -11.08 3.80 -7.79
CA TYR A 134 -11.82 2.76 -7.08
C TYR A 134 -13.16 3.27 -6.49
N TYR A 135 -13.37 4.59 -6.43
CA TYR A 135 -14.68 5.18 -6.10
C TYR A 135 -15.63 5.25 -7.29
N HIS A 136 -15.10 5.22 -8.51
CA HIS A 136 -15.91 5.37 -9.70
C HIS A 136 -16.92 4.22 -9.84
N ASN A 137 -18.17 4.56 -10.17
CA ASN A 137 -19.31 3.63 -10.15
C ASN A 137 -19.07 2.33 -10.92
N ALA A 138 -18.40 2.40 -12.07
CA ALA A 138 -18.07 1.19 -12.86
C ALA A 138 -17.16 0.23 -12.08
N PHE A 139 -16.10 0.74 -11.45
CA PHE A 139 -15.14 -0.07 -10.69
C PHE A 139 -15.77 -0.58 -9.40
N SER A 140 -16.46 0.28 -8.64
CA SER A 140 -17.12 -0.11 -7.40
C SER A 140 -18.21 -1.16 -7.64
N SER A 141 -18.95 -1.06 -8.75
CA SER A 141 -19.94 -2.07 -9.15
C SER A 141 -19.29 -3.41 -9.49
N CYS A 142 -18.19 -3.41 -10.26
CA CYS A 142 -17.44 -4.64 -10.57
C CYS A 142 -16.87 -5.30 -9.31
N ILE A 143 -16.30 -4.52 -8.38
CA ILE A 143 -15.77 -5.02 -7.10
C ILE A 143 -16.91 -5.64 -6.27
N THR A 144 -18.02 -4.91 -6.13
CA THR A 144 -19.18 -5.39 -5.36
C THR A 144 -19.79 -6.66 -5.98
N ALA A 145 -19.86 -6.73 -7.31
CA ALA A 145 -20.35 -7.91 -8.01
C ALA A 145 -19.43 -9.11 -7.82
N ALA A 146 -18.11 -8.92 -7.94
CA ALA A 146 -17.11 -9.96 -7.69
C ALA A 146 -17.24 -10.51 -6.27
N GLU A 147 -17.36 -9.63 -5.28
CA GLU A 147 -17.51 -10.00 -3.87
C GLU A 147 -18.78 -10.81 -3.55
N LYS A 148 -19.83 -10.68 -4.36
CA LYS A 148 -21.05 -11.49 -4.23
C LYS A 148 -20.93 -12.90 -4.81
N THR A 149 -19.95 -13.15 -5.67
CA THR A 149 -19.75 -14.48 -6.26
C THR A 149 -19.00 -15.41 -5.30
N VAL A 150 -19.35 -16.70 -5.33
CA VAL A 150 -18.73 -17.73 -4.47
C VAL A 150 -17.20 -17.77 -4.65
N ASN A 151 -16.72 -17.58 -5.87
CA ASN A 151 -15.30 -17.67 -6.22
C ASN A 151 -14.60 -16.31 -6.33
N LYS A 152 -15.24 -15.20 -5.91
CA LYS A 152 -14.66 -13.84 -5.98
C LYS A 152 -14.09 -13.51 -7.37
N ASN A 153 -14.92 -13.60 -8.40
CA ASN A 153 -14.49 -13.45 -9.79
C ASN A 153 -14.24 -11.98 -10.17
N TYR A 154 -12.96 -11.59 -10.23
CA TYR A 154 -12.52 -10.25 -10.60
C TYR A 154 -12.19 -10.05 -12.09
N GLN A 155 -12.39 -11.06 -12.94
CA GLN A 155 -12.13 -10.94 -14.39
C GLN A 155 -12.86 -9.76 -15.07
N PRO A 156 -14.11 -9.42 -14.72
CA PRO A 156 -14.76 -8.23 -15.27
C PRO A 156 -14.03 -6.92 -14.91
N LEU A 157 -13.47 -6.82 -13.70
CA LEU A 157 -12.71 -5.66 -13.26
C LEU A 157 -11.40 -5.53 -14.04
N LEU A 158 -10.69 -6.64 -14.29
CA LEU A 158 -9.49 -6.65 -15.11
C LEU A 158 -9.76 -6.19 -16.54
N LYS A 159 -10.81 -6.75 -17.17
CA LYS A 159 -11.22 -6.33 -18.51
C LYS A 159 -11.57 -4.86 -18.58
N LEU A 160 -12.20 -4.33 -17.53
CA LEU A 160 -12.49 -2.90 -17.40
C LEU A 160 -11.16 -2.11 -17.33
N LEU A 161 -10.25 -2.47 -16.44
CA LEU A 161 -8.94 -1.79 -16.31
C LEU A 161 -8.15 -1.76 -17.64
N GLU A 162 -8.24 -2.82 -18.44
CA GLU A 162 -7.52 -2.94 -19.72
C GLU A 162 -8.18 -2.17 -20.87
N ASN A 163 -9.52 -2.19 -20.98
CA ASN A 163 -10.24 -1.77 -22.19
C ASN A 163 -11.07 -0.49 -22.01
N THR A 164 -10.85 0.26 -20.93
CA THR A 164 -11.61 1.48 -20.66
C THR A 164 -11.05 2.69 -21.38
N ASP A 165 -11.94 3.57 -21.86
CA ASP A 165 -11.58 4.94 -22.22
C ASP A 165 -11.28 5.75 -20.95
N TRP A 166 -9.99 5.84 -20.65
CA TRP A 166 -9.49 6.50 -19.46
C TRP A 166 -9.82 7.99 -19.39
N ASN A 167 -10.01 8.67 -20.53
CA ASN A 167 -10.32 10.10 -20.52
C ASN A 167 -11.67 10.36 -19.84
N THR A 168 -12.69 9.59 -20.21
CA THR A 168 -14.03 9.67 -19.63
C THR A 168 -14.00 9.37 -18.12
N ILE A 169 -13.32 8.30 -17.71
CA ILE A 169 -13.21 7.94 -16.28
C ILE A 169 -12.51 9.03 -15.47
N ILE A 170 -11.43 9.59 -15.99
CA ILE A 170 -10.66 10.64 -15.30
C ILE A 170 -11.54 11.88 -15.10
N ASP A 171 -12.24 12.32 -16.14
CA ASP A 171 -13.15 13.47 -16.08
C ASP A 171 -14.29 13.26 -15.07
N GLU A 172 -14.84 12.04 -15.00
CA GLU A 172 -15.87 11.70 -14.01
C GLU A 172 -15.29 11.65 -12.59
N CYS A 173 -14.09 11.09 -12.41
CA CYS A 173 -13.44 11.03 -11.11
C CYS A 173 -13.08 12.41 -10.55
N GLN A 174 -12.72 13.37 -11.40
CA GLN A 174 -12.42 14.76 -10.97
C GLN A 174 -13.63 15.45 -10.35
N LYS A 175 -14.85 15.05 -10.72
CA LYS A 175 -16.10 15.59 -10.17
C LYS A 175 -16.43 15.00 -8.80
N ILE A 176 -15.80 13.88 -8.42
CA ILE A 176 -15.97 13.23 -7.13
C ILE A 176 -15.06 13.96 -6.12
N ASN A 177 -15.66 14.80 -5.28
CA ASN A 177 -14.96 15.60 -4.29
C ASN A 177 -14.55 14.72 -3.08
N TYR A 178 -13.50 13.91 -3.25
CA TYR A 178 -12.96 13.06 -2.17
C TYR A 178 -11.45 13.27 -2.02
N ASN A 179 -11.01 13.61 -0.82
CA ASN A 179 -9.61 13.88 -0.51
C ASN A 179 -8.97 12.64 0.16
N PRO A 180 -8.08 11.89 -0.51
CA PRO A 180 -7.52 10.63 -0.02
C PRO A 180 -6.46 10.79 1.10
N LEU A 181 -6.35 11.97 1.72
CA LEU A 181 -5.26 12.31 2.65
C LEU A 181 -5.55 12.07 4.14
N LEU A 182 -6.61 11.33 4.49
CA LEU A 182 -6.85 10.98 5.90
C LEU A 182 -5.88 9.88 6.36
N PRO A 183 -5.13 10.09 7.46
CA PRO A 183 -4.16 9.12 7.93
C PRO A 183 -4.85 7.85 8.46
N SER A 184 -4.25 6.69 8.19
CA SER A 184 -4.63 5.44 8.81
C SER A 184 -4.25 5.44 10.29
N GLU A 185 -5.20 5.08 11.15
CA GLU A 185 -4.95 5.01 12.59
C GLU A 185 -3.85 3.97 12.89
N PRO A 186 -2.93 4.28 13.84
CA PRO A 186 -1.94 3.34 14.30
C PRO A 186 -2.61 2.10 14.89
N CYS A 187 -1.97 0.94 14.71
CA CYS A 187 -2.44 -0.27 15.38
C CYS A 187 -2.19 -0.13 16.89
N LEU A 188 -3.25 -0.02 17.67
CA LEU A 188 -3.22 -0.21 19.13
C LEU A 188 -3.31 -1.71 19.47
#